data_AF-A0A850GE59-F1
#
_entry.id   AF-A0A850GE59-F1
#
_cell.length_a   1.000
_cell.length_b   1.000
_cell.length_c   1.000
_cell.angle_alpha   90.00
_cell.angle_beta   90.00
_cell.angle_gamma   90.00
#
_symmetry.space_group_name_H-M   'P 1'
#
loop_
_entity.id
_entity.type
_entity.pdbx_description
1 polymer ?
#
loop_
_entity_poly.entity_id
_entity_poly.type
_entity_poly.pdbx_seq_one_letter_code
_entity_poly.pdbx_strand_id
1 'polypeptide(L)'
;MAAPTSIILVNNRISARDTFPASGTFLGIAKRLWSKYSDTLIGVGRSDVGNLIADRERMPIRFQYVDAGGSQVLIEPSEEVAAILAQGADQILWDHVPTGGGPTFRQIFGQHAVDLVSRPAYSNWSCVYQDKPGYGIQAIGPDRNGVIRTITITPSGNYPKTPPTVVSEPPFSDDPCWSRGVLHYTKFHGGGAPWTDLADDWRSGLNPLHALIQELLQKYGFAI
;
A
#
# COMPACT_ATOMS: atom_id res chain seq x y z
N MET A 1 -42.88 -10.32 12.00
CA MET A 1 -42.18 -9.02 12.07
C MET A 1 -41.87 -8.56 10.65
N ALA A 2 -42.01 -7.27 10.35
CA ALA A 2 -41.57 -6.73 9.07
C ALA A 2 -40.03 -6.81 8.97
N ALA A 3 -39.51 -7.19 7.81
CA ALA A 3 -38.06 -7.20 7.59
C ALA A 3 -37.51 -5.77 7.75
N PRO A 4 -36.36 -5.58 8.41
CA PRO A 4 -35.76 -4.26 8.57
C PRO A 4 -35.48 -3.63 7.20
N THR A 5 -35.92 -2.38 7.01
CA THR A 5 -35.77 -1.63 5.75
C THR A 5 -34.48 -0.82 5.70
N SER A 6 -33.76 -0.74 6.82
CA SER A 6 -32.51 -0.03 6.96
C SER A 6 -31.55 -0.75 7.91
N ILE A 7 -30.28 -0.40 7.81
CA ILE A 7 -29.20 -0.92 8.63
C ILE A 7 -28.53 0.22 9.37
N ILE A 8 -28.19 0.00 10.64
CA ILE A 8 -27.50 0.98 11.48
C ILE A 8 -26.01 0.66 11.47
N LEU A 9 -25.21 1.63 11.05
CA LEU A 9 -23.76 1.56 11.02
C LEU A 9 -23.18 2.43 12.13
N VAL A 10 -22.31 1.86 12.96
CA VAL A 10 -21.70 2.55 14.10
C VAL A 10 -20.18 2.46 14.04
N ASN A 11 -19.50 3.59 14.20
CA ASN A 11 -18.06 3.66 14.42
C ASN A 11 -17.80 4.36 15.76
N ASN A 12 -17.24 3.60 16.70
CA ASN A 12 -16.98 4.09 18.06
C ASN A 12 -15.78 5.04 18.13
N ARG A 13 -14.80 4.94 17.23
CA ARG A 13 -13.59 5.78 17.25
C ARG A 13 -13.88 7.23 16.90
N ILE A 14 -14.78 7.44 15.94
CA ILE A 14 -15.20 8.78 15.50
C ILE A 14 -16.59 9.17 16.01
N SER A 15 -17.16 8.37 16.93
CA SER A 15 -18.52 8.56 17.47
C SER A 15 -19.58 8.75 16.38
N ALA A 16 -19.47 8.01 15.27
CA ALA A 16 -20.41 8.10 14.14
C ALA A 16 -21.49 7.03 14.24
N ARG A 17 -22.72 7.44 13.89
CA ARG A 17 -23.88 6.56 13.74
C ARG A 17 -24.65 6.95 12.49
N ASP A 18 -24.67 6.06 11.52
CA ASP A 18 -25.29 6.25 10.21
C ASP A 18 -26.41 5.23 9.98
N THR A 19 -27.40 5.62 9.18
CA THR A 19 -28.47 4.72 8.74
C THR A 19 -28.43 4.62 7.23
N PHE A 20 -28.37 3.40 6.71
CA PHE A 20 -28.34 3.12 5.26
C PHE A 20 -29.55 2.27 4.87
N PRO A 21 -30.04 2.41 3.62
CA PRO A 21 -31.09 1.53 3.12
C PRO A 21 -30.61 0.07 3.09
N ALA A 22 -31.54 -0.87 3.29
CA ALA A 22 -31.31 -2.31 3.21
C ALA A 22 -31.11 -2.81 1.76
N SER A 23 -30.34 -2.08 0.95
CA SER A 23 -30.11 -2.39 -0.47
C SER A 23 -28.67 -2.10 -0.89
N GLY A 24 -28.20 -2.85 -1.89
CA GLY A 24 -26.83 -2.76 -2.40
C GLY A 24 -25.82 -3.58 -1.58
N THR A 25 -24.54 -3.24 -1.75
CA THR A 25 -23.41 -3.96 -1.15
C THR A 25 -22.64 -3.11 -0.16
N PHE A 26 -21.90 -3.77 0.74
CA PHE A 26 -21.02 -3.10 1.70
C PHE A 26 -19.88 -2.32 1.04
N LEU A 27 -19.43 -2.72 -0.16
CA LEU A 27 -18.52 -1.92 -0.98
C LEU A 27 -19.11 -0.56 -1.37
N GLY A 28 -20.40 -0.52 -1.72
CA GLY A 28 -21.13 0.71 -2.01
C GLY A 28 -21.25 1.61 -0.78
N ILE A 29 -21.56 1.02 0.37
CA ILE A 29 -21.61 1.73 1.67
C ILE A 29 -20.23 2.29 2.02
N ALA A 30 -19.16 1.51 1.87
CA ALA A 30 -17.79 1.95 2.12
C ALA A 30 -17.39 3.16 1.26
N LYS A 31 -17.89 3.25 0.02
CA LYS A 31 -17.63 4.41 -0.86
C LYS A 31 -18.29 5.67 -0.30
N ARG A 32 -19.53 5.54 0.19
CA ARG A 32 -20.30 6.64 0.77
C ARG A 32 -19.73 7.09 2.10
N LEU A 33 -19.39 6.17 2.99
CA LEU A 33 -18.74 6.47 4.27
C LEU A 33 -17.40 7.19 4.05
N TRP A 34 -16.57 6.72 3.12
CA TRP A 34 -15.33 7.41 2.77
C TRP A 34 -15.58 8.83 2.26
N SER A 35 -16.56 9.03 1.37
CA SER A 35 -16.91 10.36 0.87
C SER A 35 -17.41 11.31 1.96
N LYS A 36 -18.02 10.77 3.03
CA LYS A 36 -18.57 11.55 4.13
C LYS A 36 -17.53 11.87 5.22
N TYR A 37 -16.64 10.93 5.49
CA TYR A 37 -15.71 10.98 6.63
C TYR A 37 -14.24 11.02 6.22
N SER A 38 -13.89 11.29 4.96
CA SER A 38 -12.51 11.20 4.47
C SER A 38 -11.52 11.91 5.38
N ASP A 39 -11.76 13.18 5.72
CA ASP A 39 -10.81 14.00 6.47
C ASP A 39 -10.66 13.52 7.91
N THR A 40 -11.76 13.08 8.53
CA THR A 40 -11.76 12.49 9.88
C THR A 40 -11.04 11.15 9.89
N LEU A 41 -11.30 10.28 8.90
CA LEU A 41 -10.66 8.98 8.78
C LEU A 41 -9.17 9.10 8.46
N ILE A 42 -8.77 10.08 7.63
CA ILE A 42 -7.36 10.41 7.39
C ILE A 42 -6.72 10.89 8.70
N GLY A 43 -7.40 11.72 9.48
CA GLY A 43 -6.92 12.18 10.78
C GLY A 43 -6.65 11.04 11.77
N VAL A 44 -7.59 10.10 11.90
CA VAL A 44 -7.44 8.92 12.77
C VAL A 44 -6.44 7.91 12.19
N GLY A 45 -6.39 7.76 10.87
CA GLY A 45 -5.39 6.92 10.21
C GLY A 45 -3.96 7.43 10.39
N ARG A 46 -3.77 8.76 10.43
CA ARG A 46 -2.46 9.37 10.69
C ARG A 46 -1.92 9.04 12.09
N SER A 47 -2.76 8.96 13.12
CA SER A 47 -2.31 8.49 14.43
C SER A 47 -1.90 7.03 14.44
N ASP A 48 -2.43 6.23 13.51
CA ASP A 48 -2.14 4.79 13.40
C ASP A 48 -0.97 4.48 12.44
N VAL A 49 -0.65 5.37 11.48
CA VAL A 49 0.24 5.08 10.32
C VAL A 49 1.37 6.11 10.10
N GLY A 50 1.30 7.31 10.69
CA GLY A 50 2.30 8.37 10.47
C GLY A 50 2.37 8.88 9.02
N ASN A 51 3.52 9.44 8.62
CA ASN A 51 3.76 10.06 7.30
C ASN A 51 4.01 9.04 6.16
N LEU A 52 3.76 7.75 6.38
CA LEU A 52 4.06 6.69 5.41
C LEU A 52 3.11 6.66 4.19
N ILE A 53 2.01 7.41 4.24
CA ILE A 53 0.94 7.44 3.23
C ILE A 53 0.59 8.90 2.89
N ALA A 54 0.13 9.19 1.67
CA ALA A 54 -0.29 10.55 1.30
C ALA A 54 -1.65 10.91 1.89
N ASP A 55 -1.84 12.21 2.10
CA ASP A 55 -2.98 12.86 2.74
C ASP A 55 -4.37 12.58 2.14
N ARG A 56 -4.49 11.77 1.08
CA ARG A 56 -5.73 11.53 0.35
C ARG A 56 -5.97 10.07 -0.04
N GLU A 57 -5.16 9.13 0.46
CA GLU A 57 -5.38 7.71 0.14
C GLU A 57 -6.61 7.16 0.86
N ARG A 58 -7.45 6.45 0.10
CA ARG A 58 -8.66 5.82 0.62
C ARG A 58 -8.30 4.65 1.53
N MET A 59 -8.52 4.82 2.83
CA MET A 59 -8.33 3.74 3.78
C MET A 59 -9.44 2.69 3.61
N PRO A 60 -9.11 1.39 3.61
CA PRO A 60 -10.11 0.34 3.57
C PRO A 60 -11.00 0.41 4.81
N ILE A 61 -12.30 0.23 4.62
CA ILE A 61 -13.30 0.18 5.68
C ILE A 61 -13.66 -1.29 5.88
N ARG A 62 -13.64 -1.75 7.13
CA ARG A 62 -14.11 -3.07 7.54
C ARG A 62 -15.48 -2.92 8.19
N PHE A 63 -16.32 -3.93 7.96
CA PHE A 63 -17.63 -4.07 8.58
C PHE A 63 -17.66 -5.37 9.38
N GLN A 64 -18.33 -5.34 10.52
CA GLN A 64 -18.55 -6.50 11.36
C GLN A 64 -19.88 -6.39 12.09
N TYR A 65 -20.48 -7.53 12.40
CA TYR A 65 -21.66 -7.59 13.26
C TYR A 65 -21.46 -8.64 14.34
N VAL A 66 -22.33 -8.61 15.35
CA VAL A 66 -22.36 -9.63 16.40
C VAL A 66 -23.48 -10.61 16.04
N ASP A 67 -23.13 -11.88 15.85
CA ASP A 67 -24.12 -12.92 15.57
C ASP A 67 -24.95 -13.29 16.82
N ALA A 68 -25.95 -14.15 16.64
CA ALA A 68 -26.79 -14.63 17.75
C ALA A 68 -26.01 -15.37 18.84
N GLY A 69 -24.81 -15.88 18.54
CA GLY A 69 -23.90 -16.52 19.48
C GLY A 69 -22.99 -15.53 20.21
N GLY A 70 -23.09 -14.23 19.94
CA GLY A 70 -22.22 -13.21 20.52
C GLY A 70 -20.84 -13.07 19.84
N SER A 71 -20.61 -13.77 18.72
CA SER A 71 -19.33 -13.72 18.01
C SER A 71 -19.27 -12.55 17.02
N GLN A 72 -18.09 -11.94 16.88
CA GLN A 72 -17.87 -10.91 15.86
C GLN A 72 -17.62 -11.57 14.51
N VAL A 73 -18.53 -11.34 13.57
CA VAL A 73 -18.45 -11.86 12.20
C VAL A 73 -18.04 -10.73 11.26
N LEU A 74 -17.01 -10.99 10.45
CA LEU A 74 -16.55 -10.09 9.40
C LEU A 74 -17.51 -10.13 8.22
N ILE A 75 -17.79 -8.96 7.64
CA ILE A 75 -18.58 -8.83 6.42
C ILE A 75 -17.66 -8.51 5.26
N GLU A 76 -17.69 -9.35 4.24
CA GLU A 76 -16.96 -9.16 3.00
C GLU A 76 -17.56 -7.99 2.20
N PRO A 77 -16.74 -7.14 1.54
CA PRO A 77 -17.26 -5.99 0.81
C PRO A 77 -18.26 -6.32 -0.31
N SER A 78 -18.19 -7.53 -0.86
CA SER A 78 -19.10 -8.02 -1.90
C SER A 78 -20.46 -8.47 -1.36
N GLU A 79 -20.62 -8.66 -0.05
CA GLU A 79 -21.89 -9.12 0.53
C GLU A 79 -23.00 -8.07 0.40
N GLU A 80 -24.22 -8.58 0.25
CA GLU A 80 -25.42 -7.77 0.16
C GLU A 80 -25.94 -7.41 1.55
N VAL A 81 -26.37 -6.15 1.70
CA VAL A 81 -26.90 -5.63 2.97
C VAL A 81 -28.12 -6.42 3.43
N ALA A 82 -29.00 -6.79 2.49
CA ALA A 82 -30.20 -7.57 2.78
C ALA A 82 -29.88 -8.97 3.33
N ALA A 83 -28.80 -9.61 2.83
CA ALA A 83 -28.38 -10.92 3.30
C ALA A 83 -27.88 -10.88 4.75
N ILE A 84 -27.12 -9.83 5.11
CA ILE A 84 -26.64 -9.64 6.48
C ILE A 84 -27.80 -9.32 7.44
N LEU A 85 -28.75 -8.49 7.02
CA LEU A 85 -29.96 -8.20 7.82
C LEU A 85 -30.81 -9.45 8.05
N ALA A 86 -30.91 -10.34 7.06
CA ALA A 86 -31.62 -11.61 7.19
C ALA A 86 -31.00 -12.56 8.23
N GLN A 87 -29.72 -12.37 8.57
CA GLN A 87 -29.03 -13.11 9.64
C GLN A 87 -29.32 -12.54 11.05
N GLY A 88 -30.14 -11.49 11.15
CA GLY A 88 -30.53 -10.87 12.43
C GLY A 88 -29.57 -9.80 12.92
N ALA A 89 -28.72 -9.25 12.05
CA ALA A 89 -27.80 -8.18 12.41
C ALA A 89 -28.53 -6.83 12.55
N ASP A 90 -28.78 -6.39 13.78
CA ASP A 90 -29.47 -5.10 14.04
C ASP A 90 -28.53 -3.89 13.94
N GLN A 91 -27.23 -4.12 14.16
CA GLN A 91 -26.20 -3.08 14.14
C GLN A 91 -24.91 -3.63 13.52
N ILE A 92 -24.34 -2.85 12.62
CA ILE A 92 -23.03 -3.10 12.02
C ILE A 92 -22.03 -2.14 12.63
N LEU A 93 -20.98 -2.70 13.22
CA LEU A 93 -19.79 -1.93 13.56
C LEU A 93 -18.96 -1.75 12.29
N TRP A 94 -18.53 -0.52 12.03
CA TRP A 94 -17.59 -0.22 10.97
C TRP A 94 -16.41 0.55 11.53
N ASP A 95 -15.24 0.30 10.96
CA ASP A 95 -14.03 1.04 11.27
C ASP A 95 -13.17 1.15 10.02
N HIS A 96 -12.28 2.14 9.93
CA HIS A 96 -11.14 1.96 9.02
C HIS A 96 -10.39 0.74 9.54
N VAL A 97 -9.89 -0.11 8.64
CA VAL A 97 -9.06 -1.24 9.08
C VAL A 97 -7.89 -0.64 9.84
N PRO A 98 -7.83 -0.76 11.19
CA PRO A 98 -6.58 -0.52 11.89
C PRO A 98 -5.64 -1.58 11.33
N THR A 99 -4.36 -1.30 11.26
CA THR A 99 -3.29 -2.17 10.74
C THR A 99 -3.18 -3.58 11.39
N GLY A 100 -4.24 -4.14 11.98
CA GLY A 100 -4.42 -5.58 12.23
C GLY A 100 -4.63 -6.44 10.98
N GLY A 101 -4.61 -5.84 9.78
CA GLY A 101 -4.50 -6.52 8.49
C GLY A 101 -3.10 -6.43 7.88
N GLY A 102 -2.04 -6.34 8.69
CA GLY A 102 -0.67 -6.17 8.19
C GLY A 102 -0.43 -4.83 7.49
N PRO A 103 0.84 -4.50 7.21
CA PRO A 103 1.18 -3.27 6.49
C PRO A 103 0.74 -3.37 5.01
N THR A 104 0.11 -2.31 4.50
CA THR A 104 -0.16 -2.10 3.07
C THR A 104 1.14 -2.09 2.27
N PHE A 105 1.06 -2.36 0.96
CA PHE A 105 2.24 -2.35 0.09
C PHE A 105 3.02 -1.03 0.13
N ARG A 106 2.34 0.12 0.27
CA ARG A 106 2.97 1.44 0.42
C ARG A 106 3.64 1.63 1.77
N GLN A 107 3.06 1.11 2.85
CA GLN A 107 3.69 1.15 4.18
C GLN A 107 4.95 0.29 4.20
N ILE A 108 4.91 -0.93 3.64
CA ILE A 108 6.09 -1.80 3.53
C ILE A 108 7.16 -1.10 2.68
N PHE A 109 6.79 -0.57 1.51
CA PHE A 109 7.72 0.16 0.66
C PHE A 109 8.28 1.40 1.35
N GLY A 110 7.42 2.19 2.00
CA GLY A 110 7.81 3.39 2.73
C GLY A 110 8.82 3.08 3.84
N GLN A 111 8.59 2.02 4.60
CA GLN A 111 9.54 1.56 5.62
C GLN A 111 10.88 1.16 5.00
N HIS A 112 10.85 0.38 3.92
CA HIS A 112 12.06 -0.05 3.19
C HIS A 112 12.82 1.14 2.58
N ALA A 113 12.09 2.15 2.09
CA ALA A 113 12.65 3.35 1.50
C ALA A 113 13.27 4.27 2.56
N VAL A 114 12.61 4.49 3.71
CA VAL A 114 13.15 5.29 4.82
C VAL A 114 14.45 4.70 5.34
N ASP A 115 14.48 3.37 5.56
CA ASP A 115 15.70 2.66 5.97
C ASP A 115 16.86 2.89 4.98
N LEU A 116 16.57 3.05 3.68
CA LEU A 116 17.58 3.31 2.68
C LEU A 116 18.01 4.79 2.63
N VAL A 117 17.08 5.73 2.47
CA VAL A 117 17.39 7.17 2.28
C VAL A 117 17.97 7.83 3.54
N SER A 118 17.76 7.23 4.71
CA SER A 118 18.35 7.70 5.97
C SER A 118 19.84 7.36 6.12
N ARG A 119 20.37 6.47 5.26
CA ARG A 119 21.77 6.06 5.31
C ARG A 119 22.65 7.03 4.51
N PRO A 120 23.79 7.51 5.06
CA PRO A 120 24.69 8.42 4.34
C PRO A 120 25.17 7.89 2.99
N ALA A 121 25.37 6.58 2.88
CA ALA A 121 25.74 5.89 1.65
C ALA A 121 24.60 5.79 0.61
N TYR A 122 23.51 6.54 0.74
CA TYR A 122 22.47 6.69 -0.28
C TYR A 122 21.97 8.13 -0.31
N SER A 123 22.83 9.11 0.00
CA SER A 123 22.45 10.53 0.13
C SER A 123 21.89 11.16 -1.15
N ASN A 124 22.17 10.57 -2.31
CA ASN A 124 21.60 10.96 -3.60
C ASN A 124 20.19 10.42 -3.84
N TRP A 125 19.68 9.53 -2.98
CA TRP A 125 18.32 9.03 -3.02
C TRP A 125 17.38 9.94 -2.23
N SER A 126 16.23 10.24 -2.80
CA SER A 126 15.21 11.11 -2.21
C SER A 126 13.80 10.58 -2.52
N CYS A 127 12.81 11.02 -1.76
CA CYS A 127 11.42 10.65 -2.05
C CYS A 127 10.94 11.36 -3.33
N VAL A 128 10.24 10.64 -4.21
CA VAL A 128 9.63 11.23 -5.43
C VAL A 128 8.62 12.32 -5.06
N TYR A 129 7.88 12.07 -3.99
CA TYR A 129 7.00 13.06 -3.37
C TYR A 129 7.58 13.45 -2.02
N GLN A 130 7.65 14.76 -1.77
CA GLN A 130 8.21 15.30 -0.53
C GLN A 130 7.59 14.62 0.70
N ASP A 131 8.47 14.10 1.57
CA ASP A 131 8.16 13.40 2.82
C ASP A 131 7.22 12.19 2.68
N LYS A 132 7.13 11.60 1.48
CA LYS A 132 6.21 10.49 1.14
C LYS A 132 6.95 9.30 0.52
N PRO A 133 7.74 8.56 1.31
CA PRO A 133 8.57 7.45 0.83
C PRO A 133 7.76 6.30 0.22
N GLY A 134 6.51 6.09 0.67
CA GLY A 134 5.61 5.06 0.15
C GLY A 134 5.11 5.27 -1.30
N TYR A 135 5.47 6.38 -1.95
CA TYR A 135 5.13 6.65 -3.35
C TYR A 135 6.28 6.38 -4.32
N GLY A 136 7.48 6.23 -3.78
CA GLY A 136 8.66 5.99 -4.57
C GLY A 136 9.83 6.81 -4.10
N ILE A 137 11.01 6.35 -4.52
CA ILE A 137 12.28 7.02 -4.32
C ILE A 137 12.94 7.22 -5.67
N GLN A 138 13.75 8.26 -5.77
CA GLN A 138 14.53 8.54 -6.96
C GLN A 138 15.96 8.91 -6.60
N ALA A 139 16.89 8.57 -7.49
CA ALA A 139 18.26 9.05 -7.46
C ALA A 139 18.60 9.70 -8.78
N ILE A 140 19.41 10.75 -8.71
CA ILE A 140 19.94 11.45 -9.89
C ILE A 140 21.46 11.38 -9.80
N GLY A 141 22.11 10.83 -10.82
CA GLY A 141 23.56 10.69 -10.83
C GLY A 141 24.11 10.10 -12.12
N PRO A 142 25.44 10.14 -12.31
CA PRO A 142 26.08 9.51 -13.45
C PRO A 142 26.02 7.98 -13.35
N ASP A 143 25.82 7.32 -14.50
CA ASP A 143 26.08 5.89 -14.66
C ASP A 143 27.58 5.60 -14.90
N ARG A 144 27.95 4.32 -15.09
CA ARG A 144 29.31 3.87 -15.43
C ARG A 144 29.94 4.54 -16.65
N ASN A 145 29.12 5.01 -17.58
CA ASN A 145 29.55 5.67 -18.81
C ASN A 145 29.56 7.20 -18.66
N GLY A 146 29.26 7.73 -17.46
CA GLY A 146 29.20 9.16 -17.18
C GLY A 146 27.90 9.83 -17.63
N VAL A 147 26.88 9.08 -18.05
CA VAL A 147 25.58 9.63 -18.45
C VAL A 147 24.76 9.93 -17.19
N ILE A 148 24.36 11.19 -17.02
CA ILE A 148 23.48 11.58 -15.92
C ILE A 148 22.09 11.00 -16.16
N ARG A 149 21.61 10.21 -15.21
CA ARG A 149 20.32 9.55 -15.26
C ARG A 149 19.54 9.79 -13.98
N THR A 150 18.22 9.84 -14.12
CA THR A 150 17.26 9.75 -13.05
C THR A 150 16.73 8.32 -13.00
N ILE A 151 16.95 7.65 -11.87
CA ILE A 151 16.32 6.36 -11.58
C ILE A 151 15.17 6.59 -10.63
N THR A 152 13.98 6.17 -11.02
CA THR A 152 12.77 6.28 -10.21
C THR A 152 12.26 4.88 -9.89
N ILE A 153 12.08 4.58 -8.61
CA ILE A 153 11.53 3.32 -8.11
C ILE A 153 10.20 3.59 -7.44
N THR A 154 9.13 2.95 -7.90
CA THR A 154 7.77 3.08 -7.34
C THR A 154 7.21 1.71 -6.96
N PRO A 155 6.48 1.58 -5.85
CA PRO A 155 5.95 0.28 -5.45
C PRO A 155 4.88 -0.23 -6.42
N SER A 156 4.87 -1.54 -6.66
CA SER A 156 3.74 -2.22 -7.28
C SER A 156 2.59 -2.37 -6.28
N GLY A 157 1.36 -2.57 -6.76
CA GLY A 157 0.18 -2.71 -5.91
C GLY A 157 0.16 -3.93 -4.98
N ASN A 158 1.16 -4.82 -5.08
CA ASN A 158 1.32 -6.00 -4.26
C ASN A 158 2.76 -6.14 -3.71
N TYR A 159 3.50 -5.05 -3.61
CA TYR A 159 4.83 -5.03 -3.01
C TYR A 159 4.78 -5.53 -1.54
N PRO A 160 5.75 -6.33 -1.06
CA PRO A 160 6.97 -6.78 -1.75
C PRO A 160 6.79 -8.03 -2.61
N LYS A 161 5.64 -8.71 -2.60
CA LYS A 161 5.43 -9.95 -3.38
C LYS A 161 5.65 -9.77 -4.88
N THR A 162 5.32 -8.60 -5.39
CA THR A 162 5.62 -8.18 -6.76
C THR A 162 6.70 -7.11 -6.72
N PRO A 163 7.72 -7.17 -7.62
CA PRO A 163 8.76 -6.16 -7.64
C PRO A 163 8.20 -4.74 -7.85
N PRO A 164 8.91 -3.70 -7.38
CA PRO A 164 8.57 -2.33 -7.72
C PRO A 164 8.79 -2.08 -9.22
N THR A 165 8.28 -0.96 -9.72
CA THR A 165 8.62 -0.50 -11.07
C THR A 165 9.85 0.39 -10.98
N VAL A 166 10.87 0.09 -11.78
CA VAL A 166 12.09 0.90 -11.89
C VAL A 166 12.13 1.52 -13.29
N VAL A 167 12.28 2.85 -13.33
CA VAL A 167 12.36 3.64 -14.56
C VAL A 167 13.68 4.37 -14.59
N SER A 168 14.32 4.41 -15.76
CA SER A 168 15.55 5.18 -16.03
C SER A 168 15.29 6.23 -17.11
N GLU A 169 15.68 7.46 -16.82
CA GLU A 169 15.65 8.58 -17.77
C GLU A 169 17.03 9.27 -17.81
N PRO A 170 17.72 9.30 -18.97
CA PRO A 170 17.39 8.60 -20.21
C PRO A 170 17.40 7.06 -20.06
N PRO A 171 16.76 6.33 -20.99
CA PRO A 171 16.74 4.87 -20.98
C PRO A 171 18.12 4.27 -21.27
N PHE A 172 18.36 3.04 -20.82
CA PHE A 172 19.49 2.23 -21.27
C PHE A 172 19.14 1.60 -22.62
N SER A 173 19.65 2.18 -23.72
CA SER A 173 19.30 1.83 -25.10
C SER A 173 19.75 0.42 -25.50
N ASP A 174 20.91 -0.01 -24.99
CA ASP A 174 21.62 -1.21 -25.45
C ASP A 174 21.58 -2.35 -24.42
N ASP A 175 20.85 -2.17 -23.31
CA ASP A 175 20.77 -3.17 -22.26
C ASP A 175 19.45 -3.95 -22.34
N PRO A 176 19.49 -5.29 -22.52
CA PRO A 176 18.29 -6.10 -22.69
C PRO A 176 17.40 -6.14 -21.44
N CYS A 177 17.91 -5.75 -20.26
CA CYS A 177 17.16 -5.61 -19.02
C CYS A 177 16.23 -4.41 -19.05
N TRP A 178 16.37 -3.50 -20.00
CA TRP A 178 15.53 -2.31 -20.09
C TRP A 178 14.69 -2.34 -21.37
N SER A 179 13.42 -1.98 -21.25
CA SER A 179 12.56 -1.72 -22.41
C SER A 179 11.84 -0.40 -22.20
N ARG A 180 12.02 0.53 -23.13
CA ARG A 180 11.43 1.88 -23.07
C ARG A 180 11.70 2.60 -21.74
N GLY A 181 12.88 2.37 -21.17
CA GLY A 181 13.30 2.95 -19.88
C GLY A 181 12.79 2.22 -18.64
N VAL A 182 12.02 1.15 -18.77
CA VAL A 182 11.52 0.35 -17.63
C VAL A 182 12.37 -0.91 -17.47
N LEU A 183 12.71 -1.25 -16.23
CA LEU A 183 13.48 -2.45 -15.89
C LEU A 183 12.61 -3.73 -16.01
N HIS A 184 13.15 -4.74 -16.68
CA HIS A 184 12.60 -6.08 -16.81
C HIS A 184 13.39 -7.05 -15.93
N TYR A 185 12.81 -7.39 -14.77
CA TYR A 185 13.40 -8.27 -13.77
C TYR A 185 13.83 -9.65 -14.31
N THR A 186 13.09 -10.21 -15.27
CA THR A 186 13.42 -11.52 -15.89
C THR A 186 14.79 -11.56 -16.55
N LYS A 187 15.34 -10.41 -16.96
CA LYS A 187 16.65 -10.29 -17.60
C LYS A 187 17.68 -9.60 -16.71
N PHE A 188 17.22 -9.01 -15.60
CA PHE A 188 18.05 -8.22 -14.70
C PHE A 188 18.98 -9.09 -13.84
N HIS A 189 18.56 -10.31 -13.49
CA HIS A 189 19.28 -11.24 -12.61
C HIS A 189 20.69 -11.60 -13.11
N GLY A 190 21.69 -10.89 -12.57
CA GLY A 190 23.11 -11.15 -12.77
C GLY A 190 23.75 -11.72 -11.51
N GLY A 191 23.30 -12.89 -11.04
CA GLY A 191 23.92 -13.62 -9.92
C GLY A 191 23.31 -13.41 -8.53
N GLY A 192 22.23 -12.63 -8.39
CA GLY A 192 21.45 -12.48 -7.15
C GLY A 192 20.27 -13.46 -7.03
N ALA A 193 19.70 -13.58 -5.83
CA ALA A 193 18.48 -14.37 -5.61
C ALA A 193 17.30 -13.78 -6.40
N PRO A 194 16.42 -14.62 -6.98
CA PRO A 194 15.14 -14.19 -7.55
C PRO A 194 14.39 -13.22 -6.62
N TRP A 195 13.67 -12.25 -7.20
CA TRP A 195 12.89 -11.29 -6.39
C TRP A 195 11.94 -11.99 -5.42
N THR A 196 11.38 -13.14 -5.82
CA THR A 196 10.51 -13.98 -4.99
C THR A 196 11.15 -14.36 -3.66
N ASP A 197 12.44 -14.71 -3.68
CA ASP A 197 13.15 -15.19 -2.49
C ASP A 197 13.38 -14.03 -1.51
N LEU A 198 13.78 -12.87 -2.05
CA LEU A 198 13.90 -11.62 -1.26
C LEU A 198 12.54 -11.15 -0.72
N ALA A 199 11.47 -11.38 -1.48
CA ALA A 199 10.10 -11.00 -1.15
C ALA A 199 9.39 -11.96 -0.20
N ASP A 200 9.95 -13.13 0.06
CA ASP A 200 9.45 -14.07 1.08
C ASP A 200 10.16 -13.85 2.42
N ASP A 201 11.44 -13.48 2.39
CA ASP A 201 12.28 -13.26 3.58
C ASP A 201 12.14 -11.87 4.23
N TRP A 202 11.39 -10.94 3.65
CA TRP A 202 11.24 -9.59 4.23
C TRP A 202 10.66 -9.59 5.65
N ARG A 203 9.82 -10.59 5.98
CA ARG A 203 9.27 -10.76 7.33
C ARG A 203 10.34 -11.12 8.37
N SER A 204 11.47 -11.64 7.92
CA SER A 204 12.66 -11.96 8.71
C SER A 204 13.60 -10.76 8.89
N GLY A 205 13.20 -9.57 8.42
CA GLY A 205 13.97 -8.32 8.56
C GLY A 205 14.82 -7.94 7.34
N LEU A 206 14.72 -8.70 6.24
CA LEU A 206 15.45 -8.39 5.01
C LEU A 206 14.74 -7.27 4.23
N ASN A 207 15.50 -6.26 3.77
CA ASN A 207 14.96 -5.17 2.96
C ASN A 207 15.19 -5.45 1.46
N PRO A 208 14.20 -6.01 0.72
CA PRO A 208 14.35 -6.35 -0.70
C PRO A 208 14.63 -5.12 -1.59
N LEU A 209 14.21 -3.92 -1.20
CA LEU A 209 14.52 -2.69 -1.92
C LEU A 209 16.00 -2.34 -1.84
N HIS A 210 16.61 -2.56 -0.67
CA HIS A 210 18.05 -2.36 -0.49
C HIS A 210 18.87 -3.32 -1.37
N ALA A 211 18.48 -4.60 -1.43
CA ALA A 211 19.11 -5.59 -2.32
C ALA A 211 19.00 -5.20 -3.81
N LEU A 212 17.82 -4.75 -4.26
CA LEU A 212 17.63 -4.26 -5.62
C LEU A 212 18.53 -3.05 -5.93
N ILE A 213 18.60 -2.08 -5.03
CA ILE A 213 19.44 -0.91 -5.23
C ILE A 213 20.92 -1.31 -5.29
N GLN A 214 21.37 -2.24 -4.44
CA GLN A 214 22.72 -2.78 -4.52
C GLN A 214 23.01 -3.43 -5.87
N GLU A 215 22.08 -4.21 -6.43
CA GLU A 215 22.26 -4.80 -7.77
C GLU A 215 22.28 -3.73 -8.87
N LEU A 216 21.41 -2.71 -8.78
CA LEU A 216 21.42 -1.57 -9.72
C LEU A 216 22.76 -0.82 -9.69
N LEU A 217 23.31 -0.58 -8.49
CA LEU A 217 24.63 0.02 -8.29
C LEU A 217 25.74 -0.88 -8.83
N GLN A 218 25.69 -2.17 -8.55
CA GLN A 218 26.70 -3.15 -9.01
C GLN A 218 26.65 -3.42 -10.51
N LYS A 219 25.52 -3.22 -11.18
CA LYS A 219 25.40 -3.46 -12.63
C LYS A 219 25.61 -2.19 -13.45
N TYR A 220 25.08 -1.07 -13.00
CA TYR A 220 25.08 0.19 -13.76
C TYR A 220 25.99 1.27 -13.16
N GLY A 221 26.55 1.04 -11.97
CA GLY A 221 27.48 1.95 -11.28
C GLY A 221 26.93 3.34 -11.09
N PHE A 222 25.65 3.45 -10.76
CA PHE A 222 25.10 4.68 -10.23
C PHE A 222 25.95 5.14 -9.05
N ALA A 223 26.52 6.34 -9.13
CA ALA A 223 27.27 6.89 -8.02
C ALA A 223 26.33 7.04 -6.80
N ILE A 224 26.78 6.55 -5.65
CA ILE A 224 26.29 6.96 -4.33
C ILE A 224 26.97 8.27 -3.96
#